data_AF-A0A250WY62-F1
#
_entry.id   AF-A0A250WY62-F1
#
_cell.length_a   1.000
_cell.length_b   1.000
_cell.length_c   1.000
_cell.angle_alpha   90.00
_cell.angle_beta   90.00
_cell.angle_gamma   90.00
#
_symmetry.space_group_name_H-M   'P 1'
#
loop_
_entity.id
_entity.type
_entity.pdbx_description
1 polymer ?
#
loop_
_entity_poly.entity_id
_entity_poly.type
_entity_poly.pdbx_seq_one_letter_code
_entity_poly.pdbx_strand_id
1 'polypeptide(L)'
;MSCHDDPKCIYSRCIRQTINKIYKQEGWKEKYKVWYGDSQDIHGDYSILLLRSKFCLALPGDGWSARFEDAVLHGCIPVIIMDNTQVPFESILDLQSFAVRILQKDIPRIVDIITAIPESKAEEMRANVHKVWHRFRYMGLNMIDLQVKTSIEENVMKAGGIQRNHSGMEFANTRVDDAFSTIMQWLHWRIPFTRGEPRPGEKLFIPKL
;
A
#
# COMPACT_ATOMS: atom_id res chain seq x y z
N MET A 1 -30.43 -6.03 -20.35
CA MET A 1 -29.33 -5.09 -20.65
C MET A 1 -28.06 -5.88 -20.75
N SER A 2 -27.37 -5.80 -21.89
CA SER A 2 -26.01 -6.32 -22.01
C SER A 2 -25.10 -5.50 -21.07
N CYS A 3 -24.04 -6.11 -20.52
CA CYS A 3 -23.10 -5.39 -19.66
C CYS A 3 -22.37 -4.22 -20.35
N HIS A 4 -22.53 -4.06 -21.67
CA HIS A 4 -21.80 -3.06 -22.45
C HIS A 4 -22.44 -1.66 -22.46
N ASP A 5 -23.71 -1.53 -22.08
CA ASP A 5 -24.46 -0.26 -22.20
C ASP A 5 -24.62 0.50 -20.88
N ASP A 6 -24.18 -0.05 -19.75
CA ASP A 6 -24.24 0.61 -18.43
C ASP A 6 -22.92 1.36 -18.14
N PRO A 7 -22.94 2.71 -18.03
CA PRO A 7 -21.75 3.51 -17.73
C PRO A 7 -21.01 3.07 -16.46
N LYS A 8 -21.73 2.56 -15.45
CA LYS A 8 -21.12 2.05 -14.22
C LYS A 8 -20.32 0.77 -14.47
N CYS A 9 -20.78 -0.06 -15.41
CA CYS A 9 -20.13 -1.27 -15.85
C CYS A 9 -18.83 -0.93 -16.58
N ILE A 10 -18.87 0.05 -17.49
CA ILE A 10 -17.68 0.52 -18.25
C ILE A 10 -16.57 0.94 -17.28
N TYR A 11 -16.89 1.79 -16.29
CA TYR A 11 -15.91 2.30 -15.31
C TYR A 11 -15.15 1.21 -14.55
N SER A 12 -15.60 -0.03 -14.46
CA SER A 12 -14.84 -1.08 -13.76
C SER A 12 -14.84 -2.43 -14.49
N ARG A 13 -15.14 -2.41 -15.79
CA ARG A 13 -15.35 -3.62 -16.61
C ARG A 13 -16.31 -4.61 -15.94
N CYS A 14 -17.35 -4.08 -15.30
CA CYS A 14 -18.41 -4.77 -14.58
C CYS A 14 -17.98 -5.54 -13.31
N ILE A 15 -16.71 -5.48 -12.92
CA ILE A 15 -16.16 -6.24 -11.79
C ILE A 15 -16.90 -5.88 -10.50
N ARG A 16 -17.11 -4.59 -10.24
CA ARG A 16 -17.74 -4.10 -9.01
C ARG A 16 -19.20 -4.51 -8.91
N GLN A 17 -19.92 -4.52 -10.04
CA GLN A 17 -21.32 -4.93 -10.16
C GLN A 17 -21.45 -6.44 -9.97
N THR A 18 -20.58 -7.23 -10.59
CA THR A 18 -20.55 -8.69 -10.44
C THR A 18 -20.30 -9.07 -8.98
N ILE A 19 -19.32 -8.45 -8.31
CA ILE A 19 -19.06 -8.69 -6.88
C ILE A 19 -20.28 -8.29 -6.04
N ASN A 20 -20.91 -7.14 -6.31
CA ASN A 20 -22.10 -6.71 -5.57
C ASN A 20 -23.25 -7.72 -5.69
N LYS A 21 -23.45 -8.27 -6.89
CA LYS A 21 -24.47 -9.28 -7.15
C LYS A 21 -24.21 -10.54 -6.35
N ILE A 22 -22.97 -11.06 -6.39
CA ILE A 22 -22.58 -12.27 -5.66
C ILE A 22 -22.67 -12.05 -4.15
N TYR A 23 -22.15 -10.92 -3.66
CA TYR A 23 -22.21 -10.50 -2.26
C TYR A 23 -23.65 -10.58 -1.70
N LYS A 24 -24.62 -10.04 -2.45
CA LYS A 24 -26.04 -10.07 -2.06
C LYS A 24 -26.66 -11.46 -2.20
N GLN A 25 -26.31 -12.21 -3.23
CA GLN A 25 -26.86 -13.54 -3.50
C GLN A 25 -26.39 -14.60 -2.49
N GLU A 26 -25.13 -14.52 -2.08
CA GLU A 26 -24.51 -15.50 -1.18
C GLU A 26 -24.52 -15.09 0.30
N GLY A 27 -25.01 -13.89 0.63
CA GLY A 27 -25.14 -13.42 2.02
C GLY A 27 -23.79 -13.32 2.73
N TRP A 28 -22.78 -12.72 2.09
CA TRP A 28 -21.40 -12.70 2.58
C TRP A 28 -21.25 -12.03 3.95
N LYS A 29 -22.08 -11.03 4.26
CA LYS A 29 -22.05 -10.29 5.52
C LYS A 29 -22.36 -11.20 6.70
N GLU A 30 -23.45 -11.96 6.61
CA GLU A 30 -23.89 -12.84 7.69
C GLU A 30 -23.03 -14.11 7.75
N LYS A 31 -22.67 -14.67 6.59
CA LYS A 31 -21.96 -15.95 6.50
C LYS A 31 -20.46 -15.85 6.81
N TYR A 32 -19.81 -14.81 6.30
CA TYR A 32 -18.35 -14.70 6.33
C TYR A 32 -17.84 -13.45 7.04
N LYS A 33 -18.74 -12.57 7.52
CA LYS A 33 -18.37 -11.25 8.05
C LYS A 33 -17.54 -10.46 7.04
N VAL A 34 -17.90 -10.54 5.77
CA VAL A 34 -17.29 -9.74 4.71
C VAL A 34 -18.24 -8.60 4.39
N TRP A 35 -17.75 -7.37 4.39
CA TRP A 35 -18.53 -6.18 4.04
C TRP A 35 -18.12 -5.70 2.65
N TYR A 36 -19.11 -5.45 1.80
CA TYR A 36 -18.90 -4.89 0.47
C TYR A 36 -20.06 -3.95 0.14
N GLY A 37 -19.73 -2.74 -0.35
CA GLY A 37 -20.74 -1.73 -0.66
C GLY A 37 -20.14 -0.33 -0.76
N ASP A 38 -21.01 0.65 -0.88
CA ASP A 38 -20.65 2.07 -0.80
C ASP A 38 -21.02 2.67 0.57
N SER A 39 -20.93 3.99 0.71
CA SER A 39 -21.24 4.71 1.96
C SER A 39 -22.71 4.60 2.40
N GLN A 40 -23.62 4.20 1.50
CA GLN A 40 -25.02 3.94 1.82
C GLN A 40 -25.19 2.55 2.45
N ASP A 41 -24.39 1.56 2.01
CA ASP A 41 -24.44 0.19 2.52
C ASP A 41 -23.64 0.03 3.83
N ILE A 42 -22.51 0.73 3.94
CA ILE A 42 -21.56 0.61 5.06
C ILE A 42 -21.33 1.98 5.67
N HIS A 43 -21.84 2.18 6.88
CA HIS A 43 -21.65 3.41 7.64
C HIS A 43 -20.37 3.37 8.47
N GLY A 44 -19.63 4.46 8.46
CA GLY A 44 -18.39 4.63 9.21
C GLY A 44 -17.39 5.50 8.46
N ASP A 45 -16.34 5.90 9.16
CA ASP A 45 -15.20 6.57 8.52
C ASP A 45 -14.42 5.56 7.66
N TYR A 46 -14.16 5.90 6.41
CA TYR A 46 -13.50 5.01 5.43
C TYR A 46 -12.13 4.54 5.93
N SER A 47 -11.33 5.45 6.50
CA SER A 47 -10.00 5.13 7.02
C SER A 47 -10.09 4.18 8.20
N ILE A 48 -11.04 4.38 9.12
CA ILE A 48 -11.29 3.46 10.24
C ILE A 48 -11.77 2.08 9.76
N LEU A 49 -12.59 2.03 8.71
CA LEU A 49 -13.06 0.76 8.14
C LEU A 49 -11.90 -0.05 7.53
N LEU A 50 -10.98 0.61 6.83
CA LEU A 50 -9.78 -0.03 6.29
C LEU A 50 -8.84 -0.52 7.41
N LEU A 51 -8.60 0.30 8.44
CA LEU A 51 -7.75 -0.06 9.58
C LEU A 51 -8.25 -1.29 10.35
N ARG A 52 -9.57 -1.48 10.39
CA ARG A 52 -10.21 -2.63 11.07
C ARG A 52 -10.32 -3.87 10.17
N SER A 53 -10.06 -3.72 8.88
CA SER A 53 -10.17 -4.80 7.90
C SER A 53 -8.87 -5.55 7.78
N LYS A 54 -8.95 -6.88 7.69
CA LYS A 54 -7.78 -7.74 7.48
C LYS A 54 -7.37 -7.81 6.02
N PHE A 55 -8.35 -7.95 5.13
CA PHE A 55 -8.20 -7.98 3.68
C PHE A 55 -9.06 -6.89 3.05
N CYS A 56 -8.54 -6.20 2.03
CA CYS A 56 -9.21 -5.09 1.37
C CYS A 56 -9.21 -5.29 -0.14
N LEU A 57 -10.38 -5.28 -0.76
CA LEU A 57 -10.51 -5.44 -2.21
C LEU A 57 -10.00 -4.19 -2.95
N ALA A 58 -8.91 -4.36 -3.70
CA ALA A 58 -8.38 -3.39 -4.64
C ALA A 58 -8.96 -3.69 -6.04
N LEU A 59 -10.13 -3.08 -6.29
CA LEU A 59 -10.89 -3.23 -7.54
C LEU A 59 -10.56 -2.10 -8.52
N PRO A 60 -10.66 -2.34 -9.84
CA PRO A 60 -10.34 -1.34 -10.83
C PRO A 60 -11.40 -0.24 -10.85
N GLY A 61 -10.93 0.98 -11.11
CA GLY A 61 -11.74 2.01 -11.74
C GLY A 61 -11.56 1.91 -13.24
N ASP A 62 -11.43 3.05 -13.92
CA ASP A 62 -11.20 3.13 -15.37
C ASP A 62 -9.72 2.79 -15.71
N GLY A 63 -9.29 1.60 -15.30
CA GLY A 63 -7.89 1.18 -15.24
C GLY A 63 -7.42 0.98 -13.79
N TRP A 64 -6.57 1.87 -13.30
CA TRP A 64 -6.02 1.83 -11.94
C TRP A 64 -7.01 2.38 -10.89
N SER A 65 -6.83 1.99 -9.63
CA SER A 65 -7.57 2.53 -8.50
C SER A 65 -6.67 2.74 -7.30
N ALA A 66 -6.81 3.91 -6.66
CA ALA A 66 -6.17 4.27 -5.38
C ALA A 66 -6.46 3.30 -4.21
N ARG A 67 -7.38 2.34 -4.39
CA ARG A 67 -7.78 1.37 -3.36
C ARG A 67 -6.66 0.42 -2.96
N PHE A 68 -5.68 0.20 -3.84
CA PHE A 68 -4.52 -0.61 -3.50
C PHE A 68 -3.63 0.11 -2.47
N GLU A 69 -3.37 1.38 -2.70
CA GLU A 69 -2.58 2.28 -1.87
C GLU A 69 -3.30 2.53 -0.55
N ASP A 70 -4.62 2.79 -0.59
CA ASP A 70 -5.45 2.93 0.59
C ASP A 70 -5.32 1.70 1.51
N ALA A 71 -5.43 0.49 0.96
CA ALA A 71 -5.28 -0.74 1.74
C ALA A 71 -3.89 -0.83 2.38
N VAL A 72 -2.83 -0.58 1.60
CA VAL A 72 -1.45 -0.63 2.08
C VAL A 72 -1.16 0.42 3.16
N LEU A 73 -1.65 1.65 2.98
CA LEU A 73 -1.46 2.77 3.92
C LEU A 73 -2.16 2.53 5.25
N HIS A 74 -3.26 1.78 5.27
CA HIS A 74 -4.00 1.42 6.48
C HIS A 74 -3.63 0.04 7.03
N GLY A 75 -2.56 -0.59 6.53
CA GLY A 75 -2.09 -1.88 7.04
C GLY A 75 -2.98 -3.08 6.70
N CYS A 76 -3.94 -2.90 5.79
CA CYS A 76 -4.84 -3.94 5.30
C CYS A 76 -4.17 -4.71 4.16
N ILE A 77 -4.34 -6.03 4.11
CA ILE A 77 -3.75 -6.86 3.03
C ILE A 77 -4.55 -6.60 1.73
N PRO A 78 -3.96 -6.00 0.69
CA PRO A 78 -4.66 -5.74 -0.55
C PRO A 78 -4.96 -7.04 -1.31
N VAL A 79 -6.21 -7.16 -1.77
CA VAL A 79 -6.70 -8.22 -2.64
C VAL A 79 -7.00 -7.62 -4.01
N ILE A 80 -6.10 -7.82 -4.95
CA ILE A 80 -6.06 -7.17 -6.26
C ILE A 80 -6.87 -7.98 -7.26
N ILE A 81 -7.88 -7.35 -7.88
CA ILE A 81 -8.67 -7.95 -8.97
C ILE A 81 -8.57 -7.05 -10.20
N MET A 82 -7.39 -7.05 -10.84
CA MET A 82 -7.08 -6.15 -11.95
C MET A 82 -6.14 -6.83 -12.96
N ASP A 83 -6.65 -7.78 -13.73
CA ASP A 83 -5.86 -8.69 -14.60
C ASP A 83 -4.90 -7.95 -15.55
N ASN A 84 -5.35 -6.84 -16.13
CA ASN A 84 -4.60 -6.08 -17.14
C ASN A 84 -4.03 -4.76 -16.60
N THR A 85 -3.78 -4.67 -15.30
CA THR A 85 -3.31 -3.42 -14.67
C THR A 85 -2.25 -3.74 -13.62
N GLN A 86 -1.08 -3.11 -13.78
CA GLN A 86 -0.03 -3.15 -12.78
C GLN A 86 -0.36 -2.20 -11.64
N VAL A 87 -0.17 -2.65 -10.40
CA VAL A 87 -0.24 -1.77 -9.22
C VAL A 87 1.12 -1.10 -8.99
N PRO A 88 1.17 0.03 -8.28
CA PRO A 88 2.45 0.70 -8.06
C PRO A 88 3.47 -0.19 -7.37
N PHE A 89 4.71 -0.07 -7.85
CA PHE A 89 5.86 -0.83 -7.40
C PHE A 89 5.77 -2.35 -7.58
N GLU A 90 4.82 -2.88 -8.36
CA GLU A 90 4.69 -4.32 -8.64
C GLU A 90 5.95 -4.93 -9.27
N SER A 91 6.73 -4.15 -10.02
CA SER A 91 8.00 -4.58 -10.61
C SER A 91 9.21 -4.47 -9.67
N ILE A 92 9.06 -3.80 -8.53
CA ILE A 92 10.15 -3.45 -7.60
C ILE A 92 10.02 -4.20 -6.28
N LEU A 93 8.79 -4.33 -5.76
CA LEU A 93 8.48 -5.01 -4.52
C LEU A 93 7.97 -6.43 -4.81
N ASP A 94 8.31 -7.37 -3.94
CA ASP A 94 7.71 -8.70 -3.96
C ASP A 94 6.24 -8.61 -3.52
N LEU A 95 5.35 -8.35 -4.48
CA LEU A 95 3.93 -8.17 -4.26
C LEU A 95 3.29 -9.40 -3.60
N GLN A 96 3.76 -10.61 -3.92
CA GLN A 96 3.23 -11.87 -3.36
C GLN A 96 3.51 -12.00 -1.85
N SER A 97 4.50 -11.25 -1.33
CA SER A 97 4.82 -11.26 0.10
C SER A 97 3.80 -10.50 0.96
N PHE A 98 3.00 -9.59 0.38
CA PHE A 98 2.10 -8.72 1.16
C PHE A 98 0.73 -8.47 0.52
N ALA A 99 0.46 -8.98 -0.68
CA ALA A 99 -0.81 -8.83 -1.40
C ALA A 99 -1.29 -10.16 -1.97
N VAL A 100 -2.60 -10.25 -2.24
CA VAL A 100 -3.21 -11.39 -2.94
C VAL A 100 -3.71 -10.91 -4.29
N ARG A 101 -3.33 -11.56 -5.39
CA ARG A 101 -3.87 -11.25 -6.72
C ARG A 101 -4.86 -12.34 -7.13
N ILE A 102 -6.11 -11.96 -7.40
CA ILE A 102 -7.19 -12.84 -7.83
C ILE A 102 -7.60 -12.42 -9.23
N LEU A 103 -7.67 -13.39 -10.15
CA LEU A 103 -8.07 -13.11 -11.53
C LEU A 103 -9.57 -12.81 -11.62
N GLN A 104 -9.98 -12.00 -12.59
CA GLN A 104 -11.39 -11.64 -12.78
C GLN A 104 -12.30 -12.87 -12.96
N LYS A 105 -11.80 -13.93 -13.63
CA LYS A 105 -12.54 -15.19 -13.78
C LYS A 105 -12.81 -15.91 -12.45
N ASP A 106 -12.00 -15.66 -11.44
CA ASP A 106 -12.07 -16.29 -10.12
C ASP A 106 -12.85 -15.45 -9.10
N ILE A 107 -13.51 -14.37 -9.54
CA ILE A 107 -14.42 -13.55 -8.70
C ILE A 107 -15.43 -14.38 -7.90
N PRO A 108 -16.09 -15.42 -8.45
CA PRO A 108 -17.01 -16.25 -7.68
C PRO A 108 -16.37 -16.98 -6.50
N ARG A 109 -15.04 -17.12 -6.48
CA ARG A 109 -14.27 -17.85 -5.47
C ARG A 109 -13.48 -16.94 -4.53
N ILE A 110 -13.73 -15.62 -4.55
CA ILE A 110 -12.97 -14.65 -3.72
C ILE A 110 -12.93 -15.07 -2.26
N VAL A 111 -14.09 -15.41 -1.68
CA VAL A 111 -14.17 -15.78 -0.27
C VAL A 111 -13.41 -17.07 0.01
N ASP A 112 -13.57 -18.09 -0.84
CA ASP A 112 -12.85 -19.36 -0.69
C ASP A 112 -11.33 -19.16 -0.75
N ILE A 113 -10.85 -18.33 -1.67
CA ILE A 113 -9.42 -18.02 -1.83
C ILE A 113 -8.88 -17.31 -0.58
N ILE A 114 -9.58 -16.27 -0.10
CA ILE A 114 -9.14 -15.49 1.06
C ILE A 114 -9.17 -16.34 2.33
N THR A 115 -10.24 -17.11 2.54
CA THR A 115 -10.42 -17.96 3.73
C THR A 115 -9.49 -19.18 3.74
N ALA A 116 -9.01 -19.63 2.58
CA ALA A 116 -8.00 -20.68 2.48
C ALA A 116 -6.61 -20.22 2.94
N ILE A 117 -6.35 -18.92 3.07
CA ILE A 117 -5.08 -18.39 3.56
C ILE A 117 -4.98 -18.64 5.07
N PRO A 118 -3.97 -19.41 5.54
CA PRO A 118 -3.80 -19.66 6.97
C PRO A 118 -3.57 -18.36 7.75
N GLU A 119 -4.05 -18.32 8.99
CA GLU A 119 -3.90 -17.15 9.87
C GLU A 119 -2.45 -16.70 10.00
N SER A 120 -1.52 -17.65 10.17
CA SER A 120 -0.08 -17.39 10.27
C SER A 120 0.47 -16.70 9.01
N LYS A 121 0.01 -17.11 7.83
CA LYS A 121 0.44 -16.51 6.57
C LYS A 121 -0.13 -15.11 6.41
N ALA A 122 -1.39 -14.91 6.78
CA ALA A 122 -2.00 -13.58 6.73
C ALA A 122 -1.30 -12.60 7.69
N GLU A 123 -0.91 -13.04 8.89
CA GLU A 123 -0.14 -12.21 9.82
C GLU A 123 1.26 -11.87 9.27
N GLU A 124 1.92 -12.81 8.59
CA GLU A 124 3.18 -12.54 7.89
C GLU A 124 2.98 -11.48 6.79
N MET A 125 1.94 -11.63 5.97
CA MET A 125 1.62 -10.67 4.91
C MET A 125 1.33 -9.28 5.50
N ARG A 126 0.53 -9.21 6.58
CA ARG A 126 0.24 -7.96 7.30
C ARG A 126 1.51 -7.32 7.85
N ALA A 127 2.42 -8.10 8.43
CA ALA A 127 3.73 -7.62 8.87
C ALA A 127 4.57 -7.08 7.71
N ASN A 128 4.48 -7.69 6.52
CA ASN A 128 5.16 -7.20 5.33
C ASN A 128 4.52 -5.90 4.79
N VAL A 129 3.19 -5.73 4.85
CA VAL A 129 2.52 -4.44 4.58
C VAL A 129 3.11 -3.34 5.46
N HIS A 130 3.29 -3.60 6.77
CA HIS A 130 3.90 -2.64 7.71
C HIS A 130 5.38 -2.34 7.41
N LYS A 131 6.09 -3.18 6.67
CA LYS A 131 7.45 -2.87 6.21
C LYS A 131 7.46 -2.00 4.96
N VAL A 132 6.42 -2.06 4.13
CA VAL A 132 6.39 -1.38 2.82
C VAL A 132 5.54 -0.11 2.79
N TRP A 133 4.57 0.07 3.70
CA TRP A 133 3.56 1.15 3.65
C TRP A 133 4.13 2.55 3.43
N HIS A 134 5.29 2.86 4.05
CA HIS A 134 5.91 4.17 3.94
C HIS A 134 6.30 4.55 2.50
N ARG A 135 6.51 3.56 1.62
CA ARG A 135 6.79 3.78 0.18
C ARG A 135 5.57 4.31 -0.58
N PHE A 136 4.37 4.08 -0.06
CA PHE A 136 3.09 4.45 -0.68
C PHE A 136 2.54 5.80 -0.17
N ARG A 137 3.26 6.50 0.71
CA ARG A 137 2.82 7.79 1.25
C ARG A 137 2.98 8.96 0.27
N TYR A 138 3.76 8.79 -0.81
CA TYR A 138 4.08 9.83 -1.79
C TYR A 138 4.43 11.19 -1.16
N MET A 139 5.19 11.20 -0.04
CA MET A 139 5.51 12.44 0.69
C MET A 139 6.51 13.37 -0.02
N GLY A 140 6.86 13.10 -1.28
CA GLY A 140 7.78 13.93 -2.08
C GLY A 140 7.17 15.23 -2.63
N LEU A 141 6.06 15.71 -2.07
CA LEU A 141 5.53 17.04 -2.38
C LEU A 141 6.02 18.00 -1.29
N ASN A 142 6.92 18.92 -1.65
CA ASN A 142 7.62 19.86 -0.75
C ASN A 142 6.76 20.53 0.34
N MET A 143 5.46 20.73 0.09
CA MET A 143 4.52 21.32 1.05
C MET A 143 4.07 20.37 2.17
N ILE A 144 4.00 19.06 1.89
CA ILE A 144 3.62 18.02 2.85
C ILE A 144 4.82 17.66 3.73
N ASP A 145 6.03 17.69 3.17
CA ASP A 145 7.26 17.33 3.90
C ASP A 145 7.50 18.24 5.11
N LEU A 146 7.33 19.56 4.96
CA LEU A 146 7.47 20.51 6.07
C LEU A 146 6.46 20.25 7.20
N GLN A 147 5.17 20.04 6.86
CA GLN A 147 4.13 19.79 7.87
C GLN A 147 4.32 18.44 8.57
N VAL A 148 4.73 17.41 7.82
CA VAL A 148 5.04 16.09 8.36
C VAL A 148 6.26 16.16 9.27
N LYS A 149 7.32 16.88 8.87
CA LYS A 149 8.52 17.07 9.67
C LYS A 149 8.19 17.74 11.01
N THR A 150 7.44 18.84 10.99
CA THR A 150 6.98 19.51 12.22
C THR A 150 6.15 18.57 13.09
N SER A 151 5.22 17.81 12.49
CA SER A 151 4.37 16.87 13.23
C SER A 151 5.15 15.71 13.85
N ILE A 152 6.17 15.21 13.15
CA ILE A 152 7.08 14.17 13.65
C ILE A 152 7.93 14.73 14.79
N GLU A 153 8.51 15.91 14.63
CA GLU A 153 9.29 16.61 15.67
C GLU A 153 8.46 16.79 16.94
N GLU A 154 7.22 17.28 16.80
CA GLU A 154 6.28 17.44 17.92
C GLU A 154 5.95 16.10 18.60
N ASN A 155 5.67 15.05 17.83
CA ASN A 155 5.31 13.73 18.38
C ASN A 155 6.49 13.06 19.08
N VAL A 156 7.71 13.19 18.53
CA VAL A 156 8.94 12.68 19.13
C VAL A 156 9.24 13.42 20.45
N MET A 157 9.11 14.75 20.46
CA MET A 157 9.25 15.56 21.67
C MET A 157 8.21 15.18 22.74
N LYS A 158 6.94 15.01 22.35
CA LYS A 158 5.87 14.56 23.26
C LYS A 158 6.10 13.16 23.82
N ALA A 159 6.72 12.26 23.05
CA ALA A 159 7.07 10.91 23.47
C ALA A 159 8.39 10.83 24.27
N GLY A 160 9.07 11.96 24.52
CA GLY A 160 10.38 11.98 25.19
C GLY A 160 11.51 11.34 24.38
N GLY A 161 11.31 11.16 23.07
CA GLY A 161 12.31 10.63 22.16
C GLY A 161 13.25 11.72 21.65
N ILE A 162 14.44 11.33 21.21
CA ILE A 162 15.36 12.22 20.48
C ILE A 162 15.27 11.86 19.00
N GLN A 163 14.91 12.82 18.16
CA GLN A 163 14.94 12.62 16.71
C GLN A 163 16.40 12.53 16.28
N ARG A 164 16.81 11.34 15.83
CA ARG A 164 18.15 11.14 15.28
C ARG A 164 18.19 11.73 13.88
N ASN A 165 18.95 12.81 13.70
CA ASN A 165 19.29 13.26 12.36
C ASN A 165 20.23 12.23 11.71
N HIS A 166 19.71 11.49 10.73
CA HIS A 166 20.55 10.67 9.87
C HIS A 166 21.28 11.60 8.90
N SER A 167 22.59 11.41 8.68
CA SER A 167 23.41 12.24 7.79
C SER A 167 22.80 12.42 6.39
N GLY A 168 22.12 11.39 5.88
CA GLY A 168 21.36 11.42 4.63
C GLY A 168 20.20 12.43 4.57
N MET A 169 19.65 12.88 5.70
CA MET A 169 18.59 13.91 5.72
C MET A 169 19.11 15.31 5.40
N GLU A 170 20.39 15.61 5.65
CA GLU A 170 20.97 16.90 5.26
C GLU A 170 21.07 17.03 3.74
N PHE A 171 21.37 15.94 3.04
CA PHE A 171 21.39 15.87 1.58
C PHE A 171 19.99 15.91 0.94
N ALA A 172 18.97 15.45 1.66
CA ALA A 172 17.58 15.50 1.21
C ALA A 172 16.91 16.87 1.45
N ASN A 173 17.49 17.71 2.30
CA ASN A 173 16.96 19.03 2.63
C ASN A 173 17.44 20.11 1.64
N THR A 174 17.27 19.86 0.34
CA THR A 174 17.50 20.88 -0.70
C THR A 174 16.20 21.65 -0.93
N ARG A 175 16.25 22.98 -1.04
CA ARG A 175 15.06 23.82 -1.37
C ARG A 175 14.46 23.50 -2.74
N VAL A 176 15.20 22.78 -3.57
CA VAL A 176 14.81 22.29 -4.88
C VAL A 176 14.97 20.79 -4.82
N ASP A 177 13.85 20.06 -4.91
CA ASP A 177 13.87 18.62 -5.09
C ASP A 177 13.80 18.36 -6.60
N ASP A 178 14.97 18.18 -7.21
CA ASP A 178 15.12 17.94 -8.64
C ASP A 178 15.60 16.51 -8.92
N ALA A 179 15.73 16.16 -10.20
CA ALA A 179 16.24 14.83 -10.57
C ALA A 179 17.65 14.56 -10.00
N PHE A 180 18.45 15.61 -9.78
CA PHE A 180 19.80 15.49 -9.27
C PHE A 180 19.82 15.23 -7.76
N SER A 181 18.99 15.92 -6.95
CA SER A 181 18.82 15.61 -5.52
C SER A 181 18.38 14.17 -5.33
N THR A 182 17.45 13.68 -6.15
CA THR A 182 16.98 12.28 -6.13
C THR A 182 18.12 11.29 -6.43
N ILE A 183 18.91 11.56 -7.48
CA ILE A 183 20.07 10.72 -7.83
C ILE A 183 21.12 10.72 -6.69
N MET A 184 21.40 11.88 -6.10
CA MET A 184 22.36 12.00 -5.00
C MET A 184 21.90 11.26 -3.74
N GLN A 185 20.61 11.32 -3.40
CA GLN A 185 20.02 10.52 -2.32
C GLN A 185 20.14 9.01 -2.59
N TRP A 186 19.85 8.58 -3.83
CA TRP A 186 19.99 7.19 -4.24
C TRP A 186 21.45 6.70 -4.16
N LEU A 187 22.38 7.49 -4.68
CA LEU A 187 23.83 7.21 -4.62
C LEU A 187 24.31 7.16 -3.17
N HIS A 188 23.89 8.12 -2.34
CA HIS A 188 24.21 8.14 -0.91
C HIS A 188 23.74 6.86 -0.22
N TRP A 189 22.54 6.36 -0.54
CA TRP A 189 22.03 5.11 0.02
C TRP A 189 22.78 3.87 -0.47
N ARG A 190 23.22 3.87 -1.74
CA ARG A 190 23.79 2.71 -2.43
C ARG A 190 25.30 2.57 -2.24
N ILE A 191 26.03 3.67 -2.09
CA ILE A 191 27.48 3.70 -1.93
C ILE A 191 27.81 3.65 -0.43
N PRO A 192 28.46 2.58 0.06
CA PRO A 192 28.66 2.44 1.50
C PRO A 192 29.48 3.55 2.15
N PHE A 193 30.49 4.08 1.45
CA PHE A 193 31.43 5.09 1.95
C PHE A 193 30.80 6.47 2.19
N THR A 194 29.64 6.76 1.59
CA THR A 194 29.00 8.07 1.73
C THR A 194 28.14 8.19 2.98
N ARG A 195 27.86 7.09 3.70
CA ARG A 195 26.89 7.04 4.82
C ARG A 195 27.52 7.21 6.20
N GLY A 196 28.84 7.32 6.30
CA GLY A 196 29.57 7.39 7.57
C GLY A 196 29.71 6.03 8.25
N GLU A 197 28.60 5.44 8.71
CA GLU A 197 28.59 4.13 9.36
C GLU A 197 28.09 3.01 8.43
N PRO A 198 28.76 1.83 8.38
CA PRO A 198 28.29 0.68 7.62
C PRO A 198 27.05 0.05 8.25
N ARG A 199 26.17 -0.56 7.44
CA ARG A 199 24.99 -1.26 7.98
C ARG A 199 25.42 -2.47 8.81
N PRO A 200 24.61 -2.91 9.78
CA PRO A 200 24.86 -4.15 10.51
C PRO A 200 25.08 -5.32 9.55
N GLY A 201 26.26 -5.93 9.58
CA GLY A 201 26.66 -7.05 8.70
C GLY A 201 27.28 -6.65 7.35
N GLU A 202 27.43 -5.36 7.06
CA GLU A 202 28.04 -4.87 5.81
C GLU A 202 29.56 -4.79 5.95
N LYS A 203 30.28 -5.61 5.17
CA LYS A 203 31.75 -5.55 5.09
C LYS A 203 32.15 -4.38 4.19
N LEU A 204 32.63 -3.30 4.78
CA LEU A 204 33.17 -2.17 4.04
C LEU A 204 34.54 -2.56 3.47
N PHE A 205 34.67 -2.67 2.14
CA PHE A 205 35.96 -2.88 1.50
C PHE A 205 36.73 -1.56 1.53
N ILE A 206 37.59 -1.34 2.52
CA ILE A 206 38.46 -0.16 2.56
C ILE A 206 39.73 -0.51 1.78
N PRO A 207 39.94 0.00 0.56
CA PRO A 207 41.22 -0.18 -0.11
C PRO A 207 42.29 0.48 0.76
N LYS A 208 43.30 -0.29 1.18
CA LYS A 208 44.48 0.27 1.83
C LYS A 208 45.24 1.06 0.76
N LEU A 209 45.36 2.37 0.98
CA LEU A 209 46.33 3.22 0.29
C LEU A 209 47.74 2.87 0.74
#